data_AF-A0A5A9FBK8-F1
#
_entry.id   AF-A0A5A9FBK8-F1
#
_cell.length_a   1.000
_cell.length_b   1.000
_cell.length_c   1.000
_cell.angle_alpha   90.00
_cell.angle_beta   90.00
_cell.angle_gamma   90.00
#
_symmetry.space_group_name_H-M   'P 1'
#
loop_
_entity.id
_entity.type
_entity.pdbx_description
1 polymer ?
#
loop_
_entity_poly.entity_id
_entity_poly.type
_entity_poly.pdbx_seq_one_letter_code
_entity_poly.pdbx_strand_id
1 'polypeptide(L)'
;MVEDRMETLTPLSHSTLLIRSDDILAAELDGETVLLKIERGAYFGLDDIGGEVWRLLETPLAAGDLYGALSGRYDADAATIESDLAPVLVEMMGEGLIRVAA
;
A
#
# COMPACT_ATOMS: atom_id res chain seq x y z
N MET A 1 32.55 6.40 -12.91
CA MET A 1 32.22 6.48 -11.48
C MET A 1 30.78 6.94 -11.44
N VAL A 2 29.85 5.98 -11.48
CA VAL A 2 28.43 6.24 -11.24
C VAL A 2 28.15 5.41 -10.01
N GLU A 3 28.08 6.09 -8.88
CA GLU A 3 27.63 5.50 -7.63
C GLU A 3 26.13 5.27 -7.80
N ASP A 4 25.79 4.08 -8.27
CA ASP A 4 24.44 3.55 -8.31
C ASP A 4 23.96 3.40 -6.86
N ARG A 5 23.42 4.49 -6.29
CA ARG A 5 22.70 4.44 -5.01
C ARG A 5 21.36 3.76 -5.27
N MET A 6 21.38 2.44 -5.40
CA MET A 6 20.21 1.61 -5.15
C MET A 6 19.99 1.66 -3.64
N GLU A 7 19.24 2.67 -3.18
CA GLU A 7 18.68 2.69 -1.85
C GLU A 7 17.92 1.38 -1.68
N THR A 8 18.48 0.48 -0.88
CA THR A 8 17.92 -0.84 -0.65
C THR A 8 16.62 -0.61 0.11
N LEU A 9 15.50 -0.54 -0.62
CA LEU A 9 14.16 -0.55 -0.04
C LEU A 9 14.15 -1.74 0.92
N THR A 10 14.07 -1.45 2.22
CA THR A 10 14.10 -2.51 3.22
C THR A 10 12.87 -3.38 2.96
N PRO A 11 13.05 -4.69 2.65
CA PRO A 11 11.91 -5.52 2.29
C PRO A 11 10.95 -5.57 3.48
N LEU A 12 9.68 -5.25 3.23
CA LEU A 12 8.64 -5.36 4.23
C LEU A 12 8.53 -6.83 4.65
N SER A 13 8.78 -7.10 5.92
CA SER A 13 8.62 -8.46 6.45
C SER A 13 7.18 -8.92 6.27
N HIS A 14 6.98 -10.17 5.84
CA HIS A 14 5.64 -10.72 5.58
C HIS A 14 4.72 -10.69 6.81
N SER A 15 5.29 -10.78 8.01
CA SER A 15 4.56 -10.71 9.28
C SER A 15 4.26 -9.29 9.75
N THR A 16 4.71 -8.25 9.04
CA THR A 16 4.40 -6.86 9.39
C THR A 16 2.91 -6.62 9.21
N LEU A 17 2.23 -6.28 10.30
CA LEU A 17 0.83 -5.90 10.27
C LEU A 17 0.72 -4.44 9.79
N LEU A 18 -0.01 -4.22 8.71
CA LEU A 18 -0.28 -2.93 8.13
C LEU A 18 -1.74 -2.55 8.36
N ILE A 19 -2.01 -1.26 8.53
CA ILE A 19 -3.35 -0.69 8.66
C ILE A 19 -3.39 0.69 8.01
N ARG A 20 -4.53 1.06 7.42
CA ARG A 20 -4.74 2.43 6.92
C ARG A 20 -4.73 3.46 8.05
N SER A 21 -4.27 4.67 7.75
CA SER A 21 -4.31 5.78 8.70
C SER A 21 -5.75 6.28 8.89
N ASP A 22 -6.09 6.62 10.13
CA ASP A 22 -7.43 7.06 10.54
C ASP A 22 -7.74 8.54 10.20
N ASP A 23 -6.71 9.34 9.88
CA ASP A 23 -6.80 10.76 9.49
C ASP A 23 -7.12 11.02 8.01
N ILE A 24 -7.49 9.96 7.26
CA ILE A 24 -7.69 10.02 5.82
C ILE A 24 -9.14 9.78 5.45
N LEU A 25 -9.69 10.74 4.70
CA LEU A 25 -10.99 10.59 4.05
C LEU A 25 -10.81 9.90 2.71
N ALA A 26 -11.62 8.89 2.43
CA ALA A 26 -11.64 8.21 1.14
C ALA A 26 -13.01 8.41 0.49
N ALA A 27 -13.01 8.63 -0.83
CA ALA A 27 -14.21 8.69 -1.64
C ALA A 27 -13.99 7.91 -2.95
N GLU A 28 -15.00 7.19 -3.40
CA GLU A 28 -14.99 6.55 -4.71
C GLU A 28 -15.57 7.52 -5.74
N LEU A 29 -14.83 7.77 -6.83
CA LEU A 29 -15.26 8.62 -7.94
C LEU A 29 -14.95 7.90 -9.26
N ASP A 30 -15.98 7.65 -10.07
CA ASP A 30 -15.86 6.99 -11.38
C ASP A 30 -15.09 5.64 -11.36
N GLY A 31 -15.11 4.94 -10.22
CA GLY A 31 -14.41 3.66 -10.03
C GLY A 31 -13.00 3.78 -9.44
N GLU A 32 -12.48 5.00 -9.33
CA GLU A 32 -11.19 5.28 -8.70
C GLU A 32 -11.37 5.66 -7.22
N THR A 33 -10.38 5.30 -6.39
CA THR A 33 -10.39 5.70 -4.97
C THR A 33 -9.57 6.97 -4.79
N VAL A 34 -10.21 8.05 -4.33
CA VAL A 34 -9.55 9.31 -4.01
C VAL A 34 -9.39 9.43 -2.50
N LEU A 35 -8.15 9.65 -2.06
CA LEU A 35 -7.81 9.90 -0.67
C LEU A 35 -7.52 11.38 -0.44
N LEU A 36 -8.10 11.93 0.63
CA LEU A 36 -7.86 13.27 1.12
C LEU A 36 -7.26 13.19 2.53
N LYS A 37 -6.00 13.63 2.64
CA LYS A 37 -5.33 13.80 3.92
C LYS A 37 -5.55 15.22 4.44
N ILE A 38 -6.43 15.35 5.44
CA ILE A 38 -6.92 16.65 5.92
C ILE A 38 -5.78 17.52 6.45
N GLU A 39 -4.85 16.95 7.21
CA GLU A 39 -3.77 17.71 7.87
C GLU A 39 -2.82 18.40 6.89
N ARG A 40 -2.62 17.82 5.71
CA ARG A 40 -1.69 18.34 4.69
C ARG A 40 -2.38 18.98 3.50
N GLY A 41 -3.71 18.86 3.39
CA GLY A 41 -4.45 19.26 2.19
C GLY A 41 -4.02 18.51 0.93
N ALA A 42 -3.47 17.30 1.10
CA ALA A 42 -2.94 16.48 0.02
C ALA A 42 -4.00 15.52 -0.52
N TYR A 43 -4.01 15.35 -1.84
CA TYR A 43 -4.92 14.47 -2.56
C TYR A 43 -4.10 13.36 -3.23
N PHE A 44 -4.55 12.13 -3.05
CA PHE A 44 -3.95 10.96 -3.68
C PHE A 44 -5.04 10.23 -4.47
N GLY A 45 -4.75 9.91 -5.72
CA GLY A 45 -5.56 8.99 -6.51
C GLY A 45 -4.96 7.59 -6.38
N LEU A 46 -5.79 6.61 -6.08
CA LEU A 46 -5.43 5.20 -6.12
C LEU A 46 -6.09 4.58 -7.34
N ASP A 47 -5.29 3.81 -8.08
CA ASP A 47 -5.80 2.92 -9.12
C ASP A 47 -6.57 1.73 -8.50
N ASP A 48 -7.08 0.85 -9.34
CA ASP A 48 -7.86 -0.32 -8.91
C ASP A 48 -7.14 -1.17 -7.85
N ILE A 49 -5.81 -1.32 -7.97
CA ILE A 49 -5.00 -2.13 -7.06
C ILE A 49 -4.80 -1.37 -5.74
N GLY A 50 -4.43 -0.09 -5.81
CA GLY A 50 -4.26 0.76 -4.64
C GLY A 50 -5.56 0.89 -3.84
N GLY A 51 -6.70 1.03 -4.51
CA GLY A 51 -8.03 1.07 -3.89
C GLY A 51 -8.35 -0.23 -3.16
N GLU A 52 -8.03 -1.38 -3.76
CA GLU A 52 -8.21 -2.68 -3.13
C GLU A 52 -7.30 -2.86 -1.91
N VAL A 53 -6.02 -2.45 -2.01
CA VAL A 53 -5.08 -2.43 -0.87
C VAL A 53 -5.63 -1.57 0.26
N TRP A 54 -6.07 -0.35 -0.07
CA TRP A 54 -6.67 0.57 0.89
C TRP A 54 -7.87 -0.04 1.63
N ARG A 55 -8.73 -0.74 0.91
CA ARG A 55 -9.90 -1.44 1.44
C ARG A 55 -9.51 -2.63 2.33
N LEU A 56 -8.55 -3.44 1.91
CA LEU A 56 -8.06 -4.60 2.69
C LEU A 56 -7.40 -4.17 4.01
N LEU A 57 -6.73 -3.02 4.01
CA LEU A 57 -6.07 -2.44 5.19
C LEU A 57 -7.02 -1.68 6.12
N GLU A 58 -8.35 -1.81 5.95
CA GLU A 58 -9.32 -1.29 6.91
C GLU A 58 -9.13 -1.90 8.31
N THR A 59 -8.72 -3.16 8.37
CA THR A 59 -8.29 -3.84 9.59
C THR A 59 -6.82 -4.23 9.48
N PRO A 60 -6.08 -4.37 10.60
CA PRO A 60 -4.71 -4.86 10.57
C PRO A 60 -4.57 -6.15 9.76
N LEU A 61 -3.71 -6.14 8.74
CA LEU A 61 -3.45 -7.27 7.85
C LEU A 61 -1.95 -7.45 7.67
N ALA A 62 -1.46 -8.69 7.70
CA ALA A 62 -0.04 -8.96 7.47
C ALA A 62 0.31 -8.70 6.00
N ALA A 63 1.48 -8.14 5.72
CA ALA A 63 1.93 -7.88 4.36
C ALA A 63 1.91 -9.15 3.49
N GLY A 64 2.29 -10.30 4.04
CA GLY A 64 2.23 -11.59 3.34
C GLY A 64 0.80 -12.02 2.99
N ASP A 65 -0.16 -11.81 3.90
CA ASP A 65 -1.57 -12.10 3.65
C ASP A 65 -2.16 -11.17 2.58
N LEU A 66 -1.73 -9.90 2.57
CA LEU A 66 -2.10 -8.93 1.53
C LEU A 66 -1.58 -9.38 0.16
N TYR A 67 -0.32 -9.80 0.05
CA TYR A 67 0.23 -10.35 -1.19
C TYR A 67 -0.55 -11.59 -1.66
N GLY A 68 -0.87 -12.50 -0.74
CA GLY A 68 -1.67 -13.70 -1.04
C GLY A 68 -3.09 -13.37 -1.52
N ALA A 69 -3.74 -12.39 -0.89
CA ALA A 69 -5.09 -11.95 -1.29
C ALA A 69 -5.11 -11.37 -2.71
N LEU A 70 -4.11 -10.57 -3.06
CA LEU A 70 -3.99 -9.98 -4.40
C LEU A 70 -3.54 -11.01 -5.44
N SER A 71 -2.62 -11.91 -5.09
CA SER A 71 -2.22 -13.03 -5.94
C SER A 71 -3.42 -13.87 -6.39
N GLY A 72 -4.30 -14.25 -5.44
CA GLY A 72 -5.51 -15.01 -5.77
C GLY A 72 -6.53 -14.22 -6.61
N ARG A 73 -6.56 -12.89 -6.50
CA ARG A 73 -7.48 -12.03 -7.25
C ARG A 73 -7.02 -11.77 -8.69
N TYR A 74 -5.72 -11.58 -8.88
CA TYR A 74 -5.13 -11.21 -10.17
C TYR A 74 -4.51 -12.39 -10.94
N ASP A 75 -4.63 -13.62 -10.41
CA ASP A 75 -4.06 -14.85 -11.00
C ASP A 75 -2.56 -14.69 -11.34
N ALA A 76 -1.83 -14.06 -10.42
CA ALA A 76 -0.40 -13.77 -10.54
C ALA A 76 0.37 -14.45 -9.41
N ASP A 77 1.64 -14.76 -9.65
CA ASP A 77 2.51 -15.37 -8.63
C ASP A 77 2.74 -14.41 -7.45
N ALA A 78 2.79 -14.96 -6.24
CA ALA A 78 2.95 -14.18 -5.02
C ALA A 78 4.26 -13.38 -4.99
N ALA A 79 5.34 -13.89 -5.59
CA ALA A 79 6.61 -13.16 -5.66
C ALA A 79 6.54 -11.98 -6.65
N THR A 80 5.75 -12.11 -7.72
CA THR A 80 5.47 -10.99 -8.64
C THR A 80 4.66 -9.91 -7.92
N ILE A 81 3.57 -10.31 -7.24
CA ILE A 81 2.76 -9.37 -6.46
C ILE A 81 3.59 -8.68 -5.38
N GLU A 82 4.42 -9.42 -4.64
CA GLU A 82 5.29 -8.83 -3.63
C GLU A 82 6.28 -7.83 -4.24
N SER A 83 6.94 -8.19 -5.34
CA SER A 83 7.90 -7.31 -6.02
C SER A 83 7.26 -6.00 -6.48
N ASP A 84 6.03 -6.06 -6.98
CA ASP A 84 5.33 -4.90 -7.52
C ASP A 84 4.68 -4.07 -6.40
N LEU A 85 4.16 -4.73 -5.35
CA LEU A 85 3.39 -4.07 -4.30
C LEU A 85 4.25 -3.55 -3.15
N ALA A 86 5.36 -4.22 -2.80
CA ALA A 86 6.25 -3.76 -1.73
C ALA A 86 6.71 -2.29 -1.88
N PRO A 87 7.16 -1.79 -3.06
CA PRO A 87 7.52 -0.38 -3.21
C PRO A 87 6.31 0.55 -3.01
N VAL A 88 5.12 0.16 -3.48
CA VAL A 88 3.88 0.93 -3.30
C VAL A 88 3.52 1.04 -1.81
N LEU A 89 3.62 -0.05 -1.05
CA LEU A 89 3.36 -0.02 0.40
C LEU A 89 4.36 0.88 1.13
N VAL A 90 5.64 0.85 0.74
CA VAL A 90 6.68 1.74 1.28
C VAL A 90 6.36 3.20 0.99
N GLU A 91 5.93 3.53 -0.23
CA GLU A 91 5.51 4.88 -0.60
C GLU A 91 4.28 5.33 0.19
N MET A 92 3.25 4.47 0.27
CA MET A 92 2.05 4.74 1.07
C MET A 92 2.38 4.96 2.55
N MET A 93 3.37 4.26 3.11
CA MET A 93 3.84 4.53 4.48
C MET A 93 4.61 5.86 4.57
N GLY A 94 5.44 6.19 3.58
CA GLY A 94 6.17 7.45 3.52
C GLY A 94 5.25 8.68 3.46
N GLU A 95 4.15 8.57 2.72
CA GLU A 95 3.09 9.58 2.65
C GLU A 95 2.16 9.56 3.90
N GLY A 96 2.33 8.54 4.76
CA GLY A 96 1.53 8.31 5.95
C GLY A 96 0.08 7.98 5.62
N LEU A 97 -0.17 7.33 4.48
CA LEU A 97 -1.45 6.77 4.09
C LEU A 97 -1.78 5.51 4.88
N ILE A 98 -0.76 4.69 5.09
CA ILE A 98 -0.84 3.47 5.89
C ILE A 98 0.27 3.49 6.95
N ARG A 99 0.13 2.66 7.97
CA ARG A 99 1.10 2.53 9.07
C ARG A 99 1.23 1.10 9.52
N VAL A 100 2.33 0.80 10.22
CA VAL A 100 2.46 -0.46 10.95
C VAL A 100 1.49 -0.44 12.14
N ALA A 101 0.69 -1.48 12.27
CA ALA A 101 -0.18 -1.66 13.43
C ALA A 101 0.67 -1.90 14.69
N ALA A 102 0.36 -1.20 15.77
CA ALA A 102 1.04 -1.29 17.06
C ALA A 102 0.43 -2.37 17.96
#